data_AF-A0A7W0VUL3-F1
#
_entry.id   AF-A0A7W0VUL3-F1
#
_cell.length_a   1.000
_cell.length_b   1.000
_cell.length_c   1.000
_cell.angle_alpha   90.00
_cell.angle_beta   90.00
_cell.angle_gamma   90.00
#
_symmetry.space_group_name_H-M   'P 1'
#
loop_
_entity.id
_entity.type
_entity.pdbx_description
1 polymer ?
#
loop_
_entity_poly.entity_id
_entity_poly.type
_entity_poly.pdbx_seq_one_letter_code
_entity_poly.pdbx_strand_id
1 'polypeptide(L)'
;ISHVVRINYYPPRGDNKEGWDNIDIVGWLGYPMQIKVNFLCRDSILAAPIVLDLALFLDFAARAGMSGVQEWLSFYWKSPMTPEGLYPEHDLFIQLMKLKNTLRYTKGDDLITHLGAEYYD
;
A
#
# COMPACT_ATOMS: atom_id res chain seq x y z
N ILE A 1 0.81 -6.87 -21.26
CA ILE A 1 1.76 -6.18 -20.36
C ILE A 1 2.85 -7.19 -20.03
N SER A 2 4.13 -6.85 -20.21
CA SER A 2 5.26 -7.68 -19.75
C SER A 2 5.72 -7.12 -18.40
N HIS A 3 5.89 -7.98 -17.40
CA HIS A 3 6.33 -7.58 -16.06
C HIS A 3 7.40 -8.55 -15.59
N VAL A 4 8.60 -8.03 -15.34
CA VAL A 4 9.76 -8.82 -14.92
C VAL A 4 10.29 -8.24 -13.62
N VAL A 5 10.40 -9.08 -12.59
CA VAL A 5 10.99 -8.72 -11.30
C VAL A 5 12.24 -9.56 -11.09
N ARG A 6 13.34 -8.92 -10.69
CA ARG A 6 14.59 -9.59 -10.34
C ARG A 6 15.09 -9.08 -9.00
N ILE A 7 15.61 -9.99 -8.18
CA ILE A 7 16.30 -9.67 -6.94
C ILE A 7 17.67 -10.31 -7.05
N ASN A 8 18.72 -9.48 -7.00
CA ASN A 8 20.09 -9.93 -7.04
C ASN A 8 20.75 -9.64 -5.70
N TYR A 9 21.43 -10.63 -5.12
CA TYR A 9 22.19 -10.43 -3.90
C TYR A 9 23.54 -9.79 -4.21
N TYR A 10 23.82 -8.66 -3.57
CA TYR A 10 25.09 -7.96 -3.70
C TYR A 10 25.65 -7.66 -2.30
N PRO A 11 26.52 -8.53 -1.77
CA PRO A 11 26.96 -8.48 -0.37
C PRO A 11 27.46 -7.12 0.12
N PRO A 12 28.24 -6.33 -0.65
CA PRO A 12 28.79 -5.07 -0.16
C PRO A 12 27.75 -4.02 0.25
N ARG A 13 26.50 -4.13 -0.20
CA ARG A 13 25.44 -3.16 0.11
C ARG A 13 24.78 -3.38 1.46
N GLY A 14 24.84 -4.60 2.01
CA GLY A 14 24.15 -4.94 3.26
C GLY A 14 22.65 -4.59 3.19
N ASP A 15 22.17 -3.80 4.15
CA ASP A 15 20.77 -3.32 4.24
C ASP A 15 20.44 -2.21 3.22
N ASN A 16 21.43 -1.59 2.58
CA ASN A 16 21.19 -0.54 1.58
C ASN A 16 20.67 -1.17 0.28
N LYS A 17 19.37 -1.10 0.04
CA LYS A 17 18.77 -1.61 -1.18
C LYS A 17 18.82 -0.57 -2.29
N GLU A 18 18.83 -1.10 -3.52
CA GLU A 18 18.69 -0.31 -4.72
C GLU A 18 17.63 -0.97 -5.61
N GLY A 19 16.56 -0.22 -5.89
CA GLY A 19 15.49 -0.59 -6.80
C GLY A 19 15.63 0.16 -8.11
N TRP A 20 15.63 -0.57 -9.23
CA TRP A 20 15.62 0.00 -10.57
C TRP A 20 14.34 -0.41 -11.28
N ASP A 21 13.52 0.57 -11.64
CA ASP A 21 12.29 0.36 -12.39
C ASP A 21 12.39 1.04 -13.75
N ASN A 22 12.07 0.31 -14.81
CA ASN A 22 11.86 0.84 -16.15
C ASN A 22 10.41 0.57 -16.55
N ILE A 23 9.63 1.64 -16.68
CA ILE A 23 8.20 1.58 -16.98
C ILE A 23 8.01 2.13 -18.37
N ASP A 24 7.72 1.25 -19.32
CA ASP A 24 7.38 1.64 -20.69
C ASP A 24 5.90 2.07 -20.74
N ILE A 25 5.65 3.26 -21.27
CA ILE A 25 4.31 3.83 -21.42
C ILE A 25 4.07 4.26 -22.87
N VAL A 26 2.81 4.39 -23.25
CA VAL A 26 2.41 4.85 -24.59
C VAL A 26 1.62 6.14 -24.44
N GLY A 27 2.08 7.18 -25.13
CA GLY A 27 1.48 8.49 -25.12
C GLY A 27 0.44 8.68 -26.22
N TRP A 28 0.04 9.95 -26.37
CA TRP A 28 -0.81 10.38 -27.48
C TRP A 28 -0.25 9.92 -28.83
N LEU A 29 -1.13 9.55 -29.77
CA LEU A 29 -0.77 9.02 -31.10
C LEU A 29 0.14 7.77 -31.09
N GLY A 30 0.18 7.03 -29.99
CA GLY A 30 0.97 5.80 -29.92
C GLY A 30 2.47 6.01 -29.74
N TYR A 31 2.91 7.23 -29.40
CA TYR A 31 4.34 7.51 -29.18
C TYR A 31 4.85 6.74 -27.94
N PRO A 32 5.87 5.88 -28.08
CA PRO A 32 6.45 5.18 -26.94
C PRO A 32 7.26 6.16 -26.08
N MET A 33 7.14 6.02 -24.77
CA MET A 33 7.87 6.79 -23.76
C MET A 33 8.30 5.87 -22.62
N GLN A 34 9.19 6.35 -21.74
CA GLN A 34 9.67 5.60 -20.59
C GLN A 34 9.73 6.45 -19.33
N ILE A 35 9.40 5.85 -18.19
CA ILE A 35 9.70 6.38 -16.87
C ILE A 35 10.76 5.46 -16.26
N LYS A 36 11.86 6.04 -15.78
CA LYS A 36 12.91 5.32 -15.05
C LYS A 36 12.98 5.82 -13.62
N VAL A 37 12.97 4.91 -12.67
CA VAL A 37 13.09 5.22 -11.24
C VAL A 37 14.30 4.46 -10.70
N ASN A 38 15.18 5.17 -10.01
CA ASN A 38 16.20 4.55 -9.16
C ASN A 38 15.91 4.92 -7.71
N PHE A 39 15.68 3.90 -6.89
CA PHE A 39 15.35 4.06 -5.48
C PHE A 39 16.46 3.46 -4.62
N LEU A 40 17.25 4.35 -4.02
CA LEU A 40 18.25 3.99 -3.01
C LEU A 40 17.60 4.10 -1.64
N CYS A 41 17.52 2.99 -0.92
CA CYS A 41 16.86 2.96 0.38
C CYS A 41 17.55 2.00 1.35
N ARG A 42 17.01 1.90 2.55
CA ARG A 42 17.39 0.93 3.58
C ARG A 42 16.16 0.12 3.92
N ASP A 43 16.20 -1.19 3.69
CA ASP A 43 15.01 -2.03 3.84
C ASP A 43 14.52 -2.02 5.29
N SER A 44 15.44 -2.13 6.25
CA SER A 44 15.08 -2.23 7.66
C SER A 44 14.37 -0.98 8.21
N ILE A 45 14.81 0.23 7.83
CA ILE A 45 14.19 1.47 8.35
C ILE A 45 12.83 1.74 7.69
N LEU A 46 12.57 1.21 6.50
CA LEU A 46 11.25 1.25 5.86
C LEU A 46 10.32 0.20 6.48
N ALA A 47 10.82 -0.99 6.79
CA ALA A 47 10.03 -2.08 7.34
C ALA A 47 9.65 -1.89 8.81
N ALA A 48 10.57 -1.37 9.65
CA ALA A 48 10.34 -1.19 11.08
C ALA A 48 9.05 -0.42 11.44
N PRO A 49 8.77 0.78 10.86
CA PRO A 49 7.53 1.51 11.15
C PRO A 49 6.28 0.78 10.64
N ILE A 50 6.37 0.07 9.50
CA ILE A 50 5.25 -0.74 8.99
C ILE A 50 4.86 -1.83 9.99
N VAL A 51 5.85 -2.53 10.55
CA VAL A 51 5.61 -3.59 11.55
C VAL A 51 5.04 -3.00 12.84
N LEU A 52 5.51 -1.82 13.26
CA LEU A 52 4.98 -1.13 14.43
C LEU A 52 3.51 -0.74 14.24
N ASP A 53 3.17 -0.13 13.10
CA ASP A 53 1.79 0.23 12.77
C ASP A 53 0.87 -1.00 12.76
N LEU A 54 1.32 -2.10 12.14
CA LEU A 54 0.57 -3.36 12.13
C LEU A 54 0.33 -3.91 13.53
N ALA A 55 1.33 -3.88 14.42
CA ALA A 55 1.18 -4.34 15.79
C ALA A 55 0.14 -3.50 16.55
N LEU A 56 0.19 -2.18 16.40
CA LEU A 56 -0.75 -1.25 17.02
C LEU A 56 -2.17 -1.45 16.49
N PHE A 57 -2.34 -1.58 15.18
CA PHE A 57 -3.65 -1.74 14.57
C PHE A 57 -4.28 -3.11 14.81
N LEU A 58 -3.48 -4.18 14.92
CA LEU A 58 -3.98 -5.49 15.31
C LEU A 58 -4.43 -5.53 16.77
N ASP A 59 -3.71 -4.87 17.69
CA ASP A 59 -4.17 -4.70 19.07
C ASP A 59 -5.48 -3.90 19.13
N PHE A 60 -5.57 -2.81 18.35
CA PHE A 60 -6.81 -2.05 18.20
C PHE A 60 -7.97 -2.92 17.68
N ALA A 61 -7.74 -3.69 16.60
CA ALA A 61 -8.74 -4.57 16.01
C ALA A 61 -9.28 -5.57 17.06
N ALA A 62 -8.38 -6.19 17.83
CA ALA A 62 -8.74 -7.12 18.88
C ALA A 62 -9.61 -6.46 19.98
N ARG A 63 -9.24 -5.24 20.42
CA ARG A 63 -10.02 -4.47 21.41
C ARG A 63 -11.38 -4.00 20.86
N ALA A 64 -11.47 -3.75 19.56
CA ALA A 64 -12.70 -3.40 18.86
C ALA A 64 -13.57 -4.64 18.52
N GLY A 65 -13.17 -5.85 18.91
CA GLY A 65 -13.90 -7.09 18.63
C GLY A 65 -13.85 -7.53 17.16
N MET A 66 -12.95 -6.95 16.37
CA MET A 66 -12.76 -7.32 14.97
C MET A 66 -11.96 -8.62 14.89
N SER A 67 -12.37 -9.54 14.01
CA SER A 67 -11.73 -10.84 13.84
C SER A 67 -11.74 -11.28 12.37
N GLY A 68 -11.02 -12.37 12.07
CA GLY A 68 -10.85 -12.85 10.69
C GLY A 68 -9.92 -11.95 9.87
N VAL A 69 -10.07 -12.00 8.55
CA VAL A 69 -9.23 -11.25 7.60
C VAL A 69 -9.42 -9.74 7.80
N GLN A 70 -8.37 -9.06 8.25
CA GLN A 70 -8.36 -7.61 8.45
C GLN A 70 -8.03 -6.88 7.14
N GLU A 71 -8.95 -6.90 6.18
CA GLU A 71 -8.70 -6.33 4.84
C GLU A 71 -8.38 -4.82 4.85
N TRP A 72 -8.77 -4.08 5.89
CA TRP A 72 -8.46 -2.66 6.04
C TRP A 72 -6.97 -2.40 6.29
N LEU A 73 -6.20 -3.43 6.66
CA LEU A 73 -4.74 -3.39 6.81
C LEU A 73 -3.98 -3.71 5.51
N SER A 74 -4.68 -3.90 4.39
CA SER A 74 -4.08 -4.23 3.07
C SER A 74 -2.99 -3.23 2.64
N PHE A 75 -3.10 -1.97 3.06
CA PHE A 75 -2.13 -0.90 2.80
C PHE A 75 -0.68 -1.29 3.16
N TYR A 76 -0.50 -2.14 4.16
CA TYR A 76 0.81 -2.53 4.67
C TYR A 76 1.37 -3.82 4.05
N TRP A 77 0.63 -4.47 3.15
CA TRP A 77 0.98 -5.78 2.60
C TRP A 77 1.16 -5.76 1.08
N LYS A 78 2.25 -6.39 0.60
CA LYS A 78 2.47 -6.58 -0.85
C LYS A 78 1.40 -7.48 -1.49
N SER A 79 0.94 -8.48 -0.75
CA SER A 79 -0.07 -9.46 -1.19
C SER A 79 -1.16 -9.55 -0.12
N PRO A 80 -2.13 -8.63 -0.14
CA PRO A 80 -3.20 -8.62 0.84
C PRO A 80 -4.02 -9.90 0.80
N MET A 81 -4.42 -10.37 1.98
CA MET A 81 -5.34 -11.51 2.09
C MET A 81 -6.78 -11.01 1.94
N THR A 82 -7.60 -11.77 1.22
CA THR A 82 -9.03 -11.52 1.06
C THR A 82 -9.85 -12.79 1.37
N PRO A 83 -11.12 -12.64 1.74
CA PRO A 83 -12.08 -13.73 1.75
C PRO A 83 -12.23 -14.39 0.37
N GLU A 84 -12.73 -15.63 0.37
CA GLU A 84 -12.97 -16.37 -0.87
C GLU A 84 -13.90 -15.61 -1.82
N GLY A 85 -13.55 -15.59 -3.10
CA GLY A 85 -14.31 -14.90 -4.16
C GLY A 85 -14.04 -13.39 -4.28
N LEU A 86 -13.25 -12.79 -3.38
CA LEU A 86 -12.88 -11.37 -3.44
C LEU A 86 -11.49 -11.16 -4.06
N TYR A 87 -11.40 -10.16 -4.94
CA TYR A 87 -10.14 -9.72 -5.53
C TYR A 87 -9.33 -8.86 -4.55
N PRO A 88 -8.02 -9.11 -4.35
CA PRO A 88 -7.17 -8.27 -3.53
C PRO A 88 -6.91 -6.92 -4.22
N GLU A 89 -7.36 -5.84 -3.59
CA GLU A 89 -7.04 -4.48 -4.03
C GLU A 89 -5.53 -4.22 -3.87
N HIS A 90 -4.89 -3.63 -4.87
CA HIS A 90 -3.46 -3.31 -4.91
C HIS A 90 -3.17 -1.81 -5.17
N ASP A 91 -4.20 -0.99 -5.40
CA ASP A 91 -4.08 0.46 -5.44
C ASP A 91 -3.86 1.00 -4.02
N LEU A 92 -2.67 1.54 -3.79
CA LEU A 92 -2.23 2.05 -2.49
C LEU A 92 -3.13 3.17 -1.96
N PHE A 93 -3.73 4.00 -2.83
CA PHE A 93 -4.60 5.10 -2.41
C PHE A 93 -5.98 4.60 -2.00
N ILE A 94 -6.51 3.61 -2.71
CA ILE A 94 -7.77 2.94 -2.34
C ILE A 94 -7.59 2.22 -1.01
N GLN A 95 -6.49 1.49 -0.84
CA GLN A 95 -6.15 0.83 0.43
C GLN A 95 -6.00 1.83 1.59
N LEU A 96 -5.34 2.97 1.36
CA LEU A 96 -5.20 4.02 2.37
C LEU A 96 -6.56 4.61 2.77
N MET A 97 -7.47 4.78 1.81
CA MET A 97 -8.82 5.23 2.09
C MET A 97 -9.61 4.19 2.87
N LYS A 98 -9.49 2.91 2.53
CA LYS A 98 -10.11 1.80 3.28
C LYS A 98 -9.62 1.79 4.73
N LEU A 99 -8.32 1.98 4.96
CA LEU A 99 -7.74 2.15 6.30
C LEU A 99 -8.39 3.32 7.05
N LYS A 100 -8.39 4.52 6.46
CA LYS A 100 -8.96 5.73 7.09
C LYS A 100 -10.45 5.60 7.38
N ASN A 101 -11.23 5.13 6.43
CA ASN A 101 -12.68 4.99 6.58
C ASN A 101 -13.06 3.92 7.58
N THR A 102 -12.27 2.85 7.72
CA THR A 102 -12.49 1.85 8.79
C THR A 102 -12.31 2.47 10.17
N LEU A 103 -11.26 3.28 10.37
CA LEU A 103 -11.02 3.99 11.64
C LEU A 103 -12.13 5.01 11.94
N ARG A 104 -12.57 5.78 10.94
CA ARG A 104 -13.67 6.76 11.08
C ARG A 104 -14.99 6.10 11.42
N TYR A 105 -15.34 5.04 10.68
CA TYR A 105 -16.52 4.23 10.96
C TYR A 105 -16.51 3.68 12.39
N THR A 106 -15.36 3.17 12.85
CA THR A 106 -15.21 2.64 14.23
C THR A 106 -15.40 3.72 15.30
N LYS A 107 -15.07 4.98 14.99
CA LYS A 107 -15.30 6.14 15.87
C LYS A 107 -16.73 6.69 15.78
N GLY A 108 -17.51 6.28 14.78
CA GLY A 108 -18.82 6.86 14.47
C GLY A 108 -18.73 8.20 13.71
N ASP A 109 -17.59 8.49 13.09
CA ASP A 109 -17.41 9.65 12.22
C ASP A 109 -17.90 9.34 10.79
N ASP A 110 -18.30 10.37 10.04
CA ASP A 110 -18.68 10.24 8.62
C ASP A 110 -17.53 9.72 7.76
N LEU A 111 -17.83 8.97 6.71
CA LEU A 111 -16.81 8.47 5.79
C LEU A 111 -16.19 9.60 4.98
N ILE A 112 -14.90 9.50 4.67
CA ILE A 112 -14.25 10.43 3.74
C ILE A 112 -14.87 10.21 2.36
N THR A 113 -15.46 11.27 1.83
CA THR A 113 -15.84 11.34 0.42
C THR A 113 -14.97 12.37 -0.30
N HIS A 114 -14.59 12.09 -1.54
CA HIS A 114 -13.85 13.06 -2.37
C HIS A 114 -14.77 14.01 -3.13
N LEU A 115 -16.00 14.22 -2.63
CA LEU A 115 -16.98 15.11 -3.25
C LEU A 115 -16.59 16.59 -3.12
N GLY A 116 -15.77 16.94 -2.12
CA GLY A 116 -15.32 18.32 -1.89
C GLY A 116 -16.38 19.26 -1.33
N ALA A 117 -17.64 18.82 -1.24
CA ALA A 117 -18.72 19.57 -0.61
C ALA A 117 -18.49 19.75 0.91
N GLU A 118 -17.79 18.80 1.54
CA GLU A 118 -17.48 18.79 2.98
C GLU A 118 -16.48 19.88 3.42
N TYR A 119 -15.86 20.61 2.49
CA TYR A 119 -14.88 21.67 2.81
C TYR A 119 -15.50 23.06 3.04
N TYR A 120 -16.79 23.22 2.75
CA TYR A 120 -17.44 24.53 2.68
C TYR A 120 -18.52 24.74 3.75
N ASP A 121 -18.60 23.86 4.75
CA ASP A 121 -19.47 24.01 5.93
C ASP A 121 -18.73 24.66 7.12
#